data_AF-R7USS5-F1
#
_entry.id   AF-R7USS5-F1
#
_cell.length_a   1.000
_cell.length_b   1.000
_cell.length_c   1.000
_cell.angle_alpha   90.00
_cell.angle_beta   90.00
_cell.angle_gamma   90.00
#
_symmetry.space_group_name_H-M   'P 1'
#
loop_
_entity.id
_entity.type
_entity.pdbx_description
1 polymer ?
#
loop_
_entity_poly.entity_id
_entity_poly.type
_entity_poly.pdbx_seq_one_letter_code
_entity_poly.pdbx_strand_id
1 'polypeptide(L)'
;FLTTKNRPTPELQNRKWICDLVFLVDITNHLNSHNKTLQGKDLIILDLLARVKAFQLQAKKTPFFPRMAEHFLSDVHACEKEFLTFLTPFDVNTEEVAEHLKMEIIKLQCYDAFHGKFKLSTPLEFWRSVAATGTYPAPVRDSLQIATLFGSTYPCEQLFS
;
A
#
# COMPACT_ATOMS: atom_id res chain seq x y z
N PHE A 1 7.45 -37.48 -13.35
CA PHE A 1 7.97 -37.12 -12.02
C PHE A 1 7.08 -37.64 -10.88
N LEU A 2 5.78 -37.31 -10.83
CA LEU A 2 4.86 -37.80 -9.76
C LEU A 2 4.44 -39.26 -9.95
N THR A 3 4.20 -39.69 -11.20
CA THR A 3 3.95 -41.10 -11.57
C THR A 3 5.15 -42.01 -11.29
N THR A 4 6.37 -41.51 -11.52
CA THR A 4 7.63 -42.19 -11.16
C THR A 4 7.90 -42.27 -9.66
N LYS A 5 7.14 -41.56 -8.82
CA LYS A 5 7.22 -41.60 -7.34
C LYS A 5 6.06 -42.40 -6.71
N ASN A 6 5.27 -43.09 -7.52
CA ASN A 6 4.12 -43.92 -7.13
C ASN A 6 3.07 -43.18 -6.26
N ARG A 7 2.94 -41.86 -6.43
CA ARG A 7 1.90 -41.06 -5.76
C ARG A 7 0.73 -40.86 -6.72
N PRO A 8 -0.46 -41.38 -6.42
CA PRO A 8 -1.64 -41.11 -7.23
C PRO A 8 -2.02 -39.64 -7.10
N THR A 9 -2.15 -38.96 -8.23
CA THR A 9 -2.58 -37.55 -8.31
C THR A 9 -3.79 -37.45 -9.24
N PRO A 10 -4.97 -37.89 -8.78
CA PRO A 10 -6.21 -37.86 -9.55
C PRO A 10 -6.60 -36.42 -9.97
N GLU A 11 -6.12 -35.42 -9.25
CA GLU A 11 -6.33 -34.01 -9.54
C GLU A 11 -5.73 -33.58 -10.89
N LEU A 12 -4.61 -34.18 -11.29
CA LEU A 12 -3.96 -33.94 -12.60
C LEU A 12 -4.68 -34.63 -13.77
N GLN A 13 -5.72 -35.42 -13.52
CA GLN A 13 -6.62 -35.92 -14.56
C GLN A 13 -7.92 -35.10 -14.63
N ASN A 14 -8.21 -34.32 -13.59
CA ASN A 14 -9.38 -33.47 -13.55
C ASN A 14 -9.10 -32.15 -14.29
N ARG A 15 -9.71 -32.00 -15.47
CA ARG A 15 -9.52 -30.82 -16.31
C ARG A 15 -9.95 -29.51 -15.62
N LYS A 16 -10.98 -29.56 -14.76
CA LYS A 16 -11.41 -28.39 -13.98
C LYS A 16 -10.33 -27.99 -12.95
N TRP A 17 -9.78 -28.98 -12.25
CA TRP A 17 -8.71 -28.73 -11.28
C TRP A 17 -7.44 -28.18 -11.96
N ILE A 18 -7.07 -28.70 -13.13
CA ILE A 18 -5.95 -28.15 -13.91
C ILE A 18 -6.21 -26.69 -14.30
N CYS A 19 -7.41 -26.38 -14.80
CA CYS A 19 -7.77 -25.00 -15.12
C CYS A 19 -7.69 -24.08 -13.89
N ASP A 20 -8.20 -24.54 -12.74
CA ASP A 20 -8.15 -23.80 -11.49
C ASP A 20 -6.68 -23.61 -11.01
N LEU A 21 -5.82 -24.62 -11.17
CA LEU A 21 -4.38 -24.53 -10.86
C LEU A 21 -3.64 -23.57 -11.78
N VAL A 22 -3.85 -23.67 -13.09
CA VAL A 22 -3.22 -22.76 -14.08
C VAL A 22 -3.64 -21.32 -13.80
N PHE A 23 -4.92 -21.10 -13.49
CA PHE A 23 -5.42 -19.80 -13.08
C PHE A 23 -4.74 -19.26 -11.81
N LEU A 24 -4.57 -20.10 -10.79
CA LEU A 24 -3.85 -19.72 -9.58
C LEU A 24 -2.38 -19.38 -9.86
N VAL A 25 -1.70 -20.18 -10.69
CA VAL A 25 -0.31 -19.92 -11.11
C VAL A 25 -0.19 -18.60 -11.86
N ASP A 26 -1.13 -18.30 -12.76
CA ASP A 26 -1.16 -17.02 -13.49
C ASP A 26 -1.36 -15.83 -12.54
N ILE A 27 -2.27 -15.94 -11.55
CA ILE A 27 -2.42 -14.91 -10.52
C ILE A 27 -1.15 -14.78 -9.69
N THR A 28 -0.57 -15.88 -9.20
CA THR A 28 0.65 -15.83 -8.38
C THR A 28 1.81 -15.21 -9.15
N ASN A 29 1.95 -15.51 -10.44
CA ASN A 29 2.95 -14.88 -11.30
C ASN A 29 2.68 -13.39 -11.50
N HIS A 30 1.42 -13.00 -11.69
CA HIS A 30 1.02 -11.60 -11.81
C HIS A 30 1.31 -10.81 -10.53
N LEU A 31 0.93 -11.37 -9.38
CA LEU A 31 1.22 -10.80 -8.05
C LEU A 31 2.73 -10.73 -7.79
N ASN A 32 3.49 -11.75 -8.16
CA ASN A 32 4.94 -11.77 -7.97
C ASN A 32 5.64 -10.74 -8.87
N SER A 33 5.17 -10.55 -10.11
CA SER A 33 5.64 -9.49 -11.00
C SER A 33 5.34 -8.11 -10.41
N HIS A 34 4.11 -7.88 -9.93
CA HIS A 34 3.73 -6.64 -9.24
C HIS A 34 4.54 -6.42 -7.97
N ASN A 35 4.72 -7.43 -7.12
CA ASN A 35 5.51 -7.35 -5.89
C ASN A 35 6.97 -6.95 -6.17
N LYS A 36 7.58 -7.51 -7.23
CA LYS A 36 8.91 -7.08 -7.69
C LYS A 36 8.95 -5.64 -8.16
N THR A 37 7.85 -5.09 -8.68
CA THR A 37 7.77 -3.67 -9.05
C THR A 37 7.53 -2.75 -7.86
N LEU A 38 7.09 -3.29 -6.72
CA LEU A 38 7.01 -2.62 -5.43
C LEU A 38 8.34 -2.72 -4.65
N GLN A 39 9.29 -3.50 -5.13
CA GLN A 39 10.64 -3.64 -4.57
C GLN A 39 11.60 -2.69 -5.30
N GLY A 40 12.45 -1.98 -4.55
CA GLY A 40 13.43 -1.08 -5.14
C GLY A 40 13.99 -0.05 -4.16
N LYS A 41 15.24 0.35 -4.40
CA LYS A 41 15.86 1.51 -3.74
C LYS A 41 15.13 2.77 -4.22
N ASP A 42 14.83 3.68 -3.30
CA ASP A 42 14.24 5.00 -3.57
C ASP A 42 12.75 5.05 -3.99
N LEU A 43 11.96 4.00 -3.70
CA LEU A 43 10.50 4.10 -3.84
C LEU A 43 9.93 5.05 -2.79
N ILE A 44 9.39 6.18 -3.24
CA ILE A 44 8.70 7.13 -2.36
C ILE A 44 7.28 6.59 -2.14
N ILE A 45 6.65 6.89 -0.98
CA ILE A 45 5.29 6.44 -0.63
C ILE A 45 4.27 6.82 -1.74
N LEU A 46 4.51 7.91 -2.46
CA LEU A 46 3.74 8.32 -3.65
C LEU A 46 3.83 7.30 -4.79
N ASP A 47 5.02 6.76 -5.07
CA ASP A 47 5.23 5.75 -6.11
C ASP A 47 4.57 4.42 -5.73
N LEU A 48 4.64 4.05 -4.46
CA LEU A 48 3.99 2.86 -3.94
C LEU A 48 2.47 2.97 -4.06
N LEU A 49 1.89 4.11 -3.66
CA LEU A 49 0.46 4.37 -3.82
C LEU A 49 0.03 4.39 -5.29
N ALA A 50 0.82 5.00 -6.18
CA ALA A 50 0.51 5.02 -7.61
C ALA A 50 0.48 3.60 -8.20
N ARG A 51 1.42 2.74 -7.80
CA ARG A 51 1.47 1.33 -8.22
C ARG A 51 0.33 0.51 -7.65
N VAL A 52 0.00 0.71 -6.38
CA VAL A 52 -1.17 0.13 -5.73
C VAL A 52 -2.45 0.51 -6.47
N LYS A 53 -2.65 1.79 -6.80
CA LYS A 53 -3.81 2.25 -7.57
C LYS A 53 -3.86 1.64 -8.97
N ALA A 54 -2.71 1.53 -9.65
CA ALA A 54 -2.63 0.86 -10.93
C ALA A 54 -3.01 -0.63 -10.84
N PHE A 55 -2.55 -1.32 -9.80
CA PHE A 55 -2.92 -2.71 -9.51
C PHE A 55 -4.43 -2.86 -9.25
N GLN A 56 -5.03 -2.01 -8.41
CA GLN A 56 -6.47 -2.01 -8.16
C GLN A 56 -7.27 -1.83 -9.47
N LEU A 57 -6.84 -0.94 -10.35
CA LEU A 57 -7.48 -0.71 -11.64
C LEU A 57 -7.36 -1.94 -12.57
N GLN A 58 -6.21 -2.60 -12.56
CA GLN A 58 -5.96 -3.81 -13.35
C GLN A 58 -6.77 -5.01 -12.83
N ALA A 59 -6.85 -5.17 -11.50
CA ALA A 59 -7.67 -6.16 -10.82
C ALA A 59 -9.16 -6.02 -11.19
N LYS A 60 -9.69 -4.78 -11.18
CA LYS A 60 -11.08 -4.49 -11.58
C LYS A 60 -11.39 -4.82 -13.04
N LYS A 61 -10.39 -4.82 -13.94
CA LYS A 61 -10.56 -5.14 -15.36
C LYS A 61 -10.57 -6.64 -15.65
N THR A 62 -10.19 -7.48 -14.69
CA THR A 62 -9.99 -8.92 -14.91
C THR A 62 -11.22 -9.70 -14.41
N PRO A 63 -11.99 -10.37 -15.29
CA PRO A 63 -13.30 -10.95 -14.96
C PRO A 63 -13.30 -12.13 -13.98
N PHE A 64 -12.13 -12.65 -13.60
CA PHE A 64 -11.97 -13.83 -12.74
C PHE A 64 -11.41 -13.53 -11.34
N PHE A 65 -11.20 -12.25 -11.00
CA PHE A 65 -10.52 -11.85 -9.77
C PHE A 65 -11.35 -11.80 -8.45
N PRO A 66 -12.68 -12.03 -8.38
CA PRO A 66 -13.46 -11.40 -7.30
C PRO A 66 -13.25 -11.98 -5.89
N ARG A 67 -12.95 -13.28 -5.69
CA ARG A 67 -12.97 -13.84 -4.33
C ARG A 67 -11.68 -13.67 -3.52
N MET A 68 -10.52 -13.75 -4.14
CA MET A 68 -9.23 -13.61 -3.44
C MET A 68 -8.79 -12.14 -3.35
N ALA A 69 -9.28 -11.31 -4.28
CA ALA A 69 -8.92 -9.92 -4.36
C ALA A 69 -9.67 -9.04 -3.37
N GLU A 70 -10.93 -9.33 -3.02
CA GLU A 70 -11.69 -8.47 -2.11
C GLU A 70 -11.01 -8.27 -0.77
N HIS A 71 -10.48 -9.34 -0.16
CA HIS A 71 -9.75 -9.23 1.11
C HIS A 71 -8.41 -8.50 0.94
N PHE A 72 -7.63 -8.87 -0.07
CA PHE A 72 -6.35 -8.22 -0.36
C PHE A 72 -6.51 -6.72 -0.67
N LEU A 73 -7.54 -6.37 -1.44
CA LEU A 73 -7.85 -4.99 -1.81
C LEU A 73 -8.41 -4.18 -0.62
N SER A 74 -9.06 -4.85 0.34
CA SER A 74 -9.53 -4.23 1.58
C SER A 74 -8.35 -3.81 2.48
N ASP A 75 -7.38 -4.71 2.69
CA ASP A 75 -6.18 -4.39 3.48
C ASP A 75 -5.37 -3.26 2.82
N VAL A 76 -5.28 -3.30 1.48
CA VAL A 76 -4.65 -2.25 0.68
C VAL A 76 -5.40 -0.92 0.78
N HIS A 77 -6.74 -0.90 0.74
CA HIS A 77 -7.55 0.33 0.90
C HIS A 77 -7.42 0.92 2.31
N ALA A 78 -7.40 0.08 3.34
CA ALA A 78 -7.22 0.55 4.72
C ALA A 78 -5.86 1.24 4.87
N CYS A 79 -4.80 0.63 4.35
CA CYS A 79 -3.46 1.17 4.39
C CYS A 79 -3.31 2.44 3.51
N GLU A 80 -3.99 2.49 2.36
CA GLU A 80 -4.02 3.67 1.48
C GLU A 80 -4.53 4.92 2.19
N LYS A 81 -5.61 4.80 2.98
CA LYS A 81 -6.19 5.95 3.71
C LYS A 81 -5.22 6.54 4.74
N GLU A 82 -4.44 5.68 5.40
CA GLU A 82 -3.41 6.10 6.33
C GLU A 82 -2.30 6.86 5.60
N PHE A 83 -1.87 6.40 4.43
CA PHE A 83 -0.86 7.07 3.62
C PHE A 83 -1.31 8.41 3.04
N LEU A 84 -2.59 8.56 2.67
CA LEU A 84 -3.10 9.81 2.11
C LEU A 84 -3.07 10.97 3.12
N THR A 85 -3.25 10.69 4.41
CA THR A 85 -3.12 11.72 5.45
C THR A 85 -1.68 12.21 5.56
N PHE A 86 -0.70 11.32 5.38
CA PHE A 86 0.72 11.68 5.34
C PHE A 86 1.11 12.45 4.06
N LEU A 87 0.65 11.98 2.90
CA LEU A 87 1.07 12.49 1.59
C LEU A 87 0.32 13.72 1.10
N THR A 88 -0.94 13.87 1.52
CA THR A 88 -1.82 14.95 1.08
C THR A 88 -2.66 15.44 2.27
N PRO A 89 -2.03 15.94 3.36
CA PRO A 89 -2.75 16.39 4.54
C PRO A 89 -3.74 17.53 4.26
N PHE A 90 -3.55 18.29 3.18
CA PHE A 90 -4.39 19.42 2.79
C PHE A 90 -5.56 19.06 1.87
N ASP A 91 -5.51 17.89 1.21
CA ASP A 91 -6.53 17.46 0.25
C ASP A 91 -7.31 16.22 0.74
N VAL A 92 -7.00 15.70 1.93
CA VAL A 92 -7.67 14.51 2.48
C VAL A 92 -9.11 14.85 2.92
N ASN A 93 -10.05 13.96 2.60
CA ASN A 93 -11.42 14.05 3.08
C ASN A 93 -11.48 13.83 4.60
N THR A 94 -11.83 14.87 5.35
CA THR A 94 -11.87 14.84 6.82
C THR A 94 -12.89 13.85 7.41
N GLU A 95 -13.91 13.44 6.64
CA GLU A 95 -14.88 12.43 7.06
C GLU A 95 -14.28 11.02 7.10
N GLU A 96 -13.26 10.78 6.27
CA GLU A 96 -12.60 9.47 6.10
C GLU A 96 -11.35 9.31 6.98
N VAL A 97 -10.90 10.39 7.61
CA VAL A 97 -9.75 10.39 8.52
C VAL A 97 -10.10 9.70 9.84
N ALA A 98 -9.12 9.00 10.44
CA ALA A 98 -9.28 8.37 11.75
C ALA A 98 -9.76 9.37 12.82
N GLU A 99 -10.68 8.93 13.68
CA GLU A 99 -11.39 9.80 14.63
C GLU A 99 -10.43 10.63 15.52
N HIS A 100 -9.31 10.03 15.94
CA HIS A 100 -8.32 10.71 16.79
C HIS A 100 -7.51 11.79 16.06
N LEU A 101 -7.57 11.87 14.73
CA LEU A 101 -6.85 12.86 13.91
C LEU A 101 -7.75 13.99 13.41
N LYS A 102 -9.07 13.77 13.32
CA LYS A 102 -10.01 14.68 12.64
C LYS A 102 -9.86 16.14 13.03
N MET A 103 -9.89 16.44 14.33
CA MET A 103 -9.83 17.82 14.83
C MET A 103 -8.49 18.51 14.55
N GLU A 104 -7.38 17.77 14.64
CA GLU A 104 -6.05 18.33 14.37
C GLU A 104 -5.83 18.53 12.88
N ILE A 105 -6.28 17.59 12.04
CA ILE A 105 -6.22 17.71 10.58
C ILE A 105 -7.08 18.88 10.09
N ILE A 106 -8.31 19.05 10.59
CA ILE A 106 -9.16 20.20 10.23
C ILE A 106 -8.43 21.51 10.56
N LYS A 107 -7.87 21.63 11.77
CA LYS A 107 -7.11 22.83 12.18
C LYS A 107 -5.86 23.05 11.32
N LEU A 108 -5.16 21.98 10.95
CA LEU A 108 -3.98 22.04 10.09
C LEU A 108 -4.36 22.53 8.68
N GLN A 109 -5.44 22.01 8.12
CA GLN A 109 -5.98 22.39 6.81
C GLN A 109 -6.44 23.84 6.76
N CYS A 110 -6.98 24.36 7.86
CA CYS A 110 -7.38 25.77 7.98
C CYS A 110 -6.22 26.75 8.18
N TYR A 111 -4.96 26.30 8.26
CA TYR A 111 -3.82 27.16 8.53
C TYR A 111 -2.93 27.39 7.29
N ASP A 112 -3.13 28.55 6.66
CA ASP A 112 -2.54 28.91 5.37
C ASP A 112 -1.00 28.83 5.30
N ALA A 113 -0.29 29.13 6.39
CA ALA A 113 1.17 29.15 6.38
C ALA A 113 1.79 27.75 6.19
N PHE A 114 1.11 26.70 6.65
CA PHE A 114 1.56 25.32 6.41
C PHE A 114 1.26 24.85 4.99
N HIS A 115 0.27 25.43 4.34
CA HIS A 115 -0.11 25.10 2.96
C HIS A 115 0.98 25.50 1.96
N GLY A 116 1.55 26.69 2.13
CA GLY A 116 2.69 27.16 1.33
C GLY A 116 3.95 26.36 1.60
N LYS A 117 4.20 26.02 2.88
CA LYS A 117 5.36 25.22 3.27
C LYS A 117 5.31 23.81 2.67
N PHE A 118 4.16 23.15 2.75
CA PHE A 118 3.96 21.80 2.21
C PHE A 118 4.29 21.73 0.72
N LYS A 119 3.87 22.72 -0.08
CA LYS A 119 4.17 22.80 -1.51
C LYS A 119 5.65 22.94 -1.85
N LEU A 120 6.47 23.41 -0.91
CA LEU A 120 7.89 23.68 -1.09
C LEU A 120 8.80 22.60 -0.48
N SER A 121 8.23 21.57 0.13
CA SER A 121 8.99 20.53 0.85
C SER A 121 8.45 19.14 0.55
N THR A 122 9.27 18.11 0.75
CA THR A 122 8.74 16.74 0.75
C THR A 122 7.79 16.51 1.93
N PRO A 123 6.86 15.54 1.87
CA PRO A 123 5.97 15.23 3.00
C PRO A 123 6.74 14.94 4.29
N LEU A 124 7.86 14.23 4.20
CA LEU A 124 8.71 13.93 5.37
C LEU A 124 9.32 15.19 6.00
N GLU A 125 9.87 16.09 5.18
CA GLU A 125 10.44 17.36 5.66
C GLU A 125 9.37 18.27 6.26
N PHE A 126 8.18 18.30 5.66
CA PHE A 126 7.04 19.01 6.20
C PHE A 126 6.69 18.50 7.60
N TRP A 127 6.45 17.20 7.75
CA TRP A 127 6.05 16.61 9.04
C TRP A 127 7.12 16.75 10.11
N ARG A 128 8.41 16.70 9.75
CA ARG A 128 9.52 17.05 10.67
C ARG A 128 9.44 18.51 11.12
N SER A 129 9.11 19.43 10.22
CA SER A 129 8.94 20.82 10.62
C SER A 129 7.73 21.05 11.51
N VAL A 130 6.63 20.33 11.29
CA VAL A 130 5.44 20.43 12.15
C VAL A 130 5.73 19.79 13.52
N ALA A 131 6.54 18.72 13.56
CA ALA A 131 7.00 18.13 14.81
C ALA A 131 7.76 19.15 15.68
N ALA A 132 8.58 20.00 15.06
CA ALA A 132 9.33 21.05 15.76
C ALA A 132 8.44 22.12 16.41
N THR A 133 7.18 22.28 16.00
CA THR A 133 6.25 23.25 16.61
C THR A 133 5.50 22.70 17.81
N GLY A 134 5.38 21.37 17.94
CA GLY A 134 4.65 20.70 19.02
C GLY A 134 3.12 20.91 19.02
N THR A 135 2.54 21.44 17.94
CA THR A 135 1.14 21.86 17.89
C THR A 135 0.15 20.81 17.37
N TYR A 136 0.63 19.80 16.64
CA TYR A 136 -0.21 18.74 16.04
C TYR A 136 0.36 17.35 16.34
N PRO A 137 0.40 16.93 17.62
CA PRO A 137 1.12 15.74 18.04
C PRO A 137 0.59 14.45 17.42
N ALA A 138 -0.73 14.32 17.22
CA ALA A 138 -1.30 13.07 16.73
C ALA A 138 -1.01 12.84 15.23
N PRO A 139 -1.27 13.80 14.31
CA PRO A 139 -0.88 13.67 12.91
C PRO A 139 0.63 13.53 12.71
N VAL A 140 1.44 14.23 13.50
CA VAL A 140 2.91 14.13 13.43
C VAL A 140 3.37 12.72 13.78
N ARG A 141 2.89 12.15 14.90
CA ARG A 141 3.27 10.80 15.33
C ARG A 141 2.96 9.78 14.25
N ASP A 142 1.73 9.77 13.75
CA ASP A 142 1.28 8.78 12.76
C ASP A 142 2.03 8.94 11.43
N SER A 143 2.28 10.19 11.01
CA SER A 143 3.07 10.52 9.82
C SER A 143 4.52 10.04 9.91
N LEU A 144 5.16 10.22 11.06
CA LEU A 144 6.52 9.75 11.28
C LEU A 144 6.57 8.22 11.39
N GLN A 145 5.56 7.58 11.98
CA GLN A 145 5.45 6.12 12.01
C GLN A 145 5.33 5.56 10.59
N ILE A 146 4.47 6.14 9.75
CA ILE A 146 4.35 5.80 8.33
C ILE A 146 5.71 5.93 7.63
N ALA A 147 6.44 7.02 7.86
CA ALA A 147 7.76 7.22 7.28
C ALA A 147 8.78 6.14 7.70
N THR A 148 8.67 5.57 8.91
CA THR A 148 9.57 4.50 9.37
C THR A 148 9.31 3.15 8.72
N LEU A 149 8.06 2.84 8.35
CA LEU A 149 7.70 1.55 7.74
C LEU A 149 8.55 1.25 6.49
N PHE A 150 8.89 2.29 5.73
CA PHE A 150 9.64 2.18 4.49
C PHE A 150 11.16 2.22 4.66
N GLY A 151 11.65 2.71 5.81
CA GLY A 151 13.07 2.60 6.17
C GLY A 151 13.47 1.18 6.59
N SER A 152 12.51 0.41 7.12
CA SER A 152 12.73 -0.94 7.66
C SER A 152 12.47 -2.09 6.69
N THR A 153 11.82 -1.86 5.56
CA THR A 153 11.61 -2.91 4.54
C THR A 153 12.90 -3.17 3.75
N TYR A 154 13.71 -2.15 3.49
CA TYR A 154 14.94 -2.26 2.71
C TYR A 154 15.98 -3.28 3.25
N PRO A 155 16.28 -3.32 4.57
CA PRO A 155 17.23 -4.31 5.12
C PRO A 155 16.69 -5.75 5.09
N CYS A 156 15.39 -5.94 5.33
CA CYS A 156 14.76 -7.25 5.23
C CYS A 156 14.72 -7.75 3.77
N GLU A 157 14.52 -6.86 2.80
CA GLU A 157 14.45 -7.19 1.37
C GLU A 157 15.79 -7.62 0.76
N GLN A 158 16.92 -7.13 1.29
CA GLN A 158 18.27 -7.56 0.88
C GLN A 158 18.66 -8.95 1.38
N LEU A 159 18.00 -9.45 2.43
CA LEU A 159 18.27 -10.76 3.03
C LEU A 159 17.53 -11.91 2.35
N PHE A 160 16.50 -11.62 1.54
CA PHE A 160 15.63 -12.61 0.89
C PHE A 160 15.60 -12.52 -0.65
N SER A 161 16.43 -11.66 -1.26
CA SER A 161 16.66 -11.60 -2.71
C SER A 161 17.91 -12.40 -3.10
#